data_AF-A0A367ILY5-F1
#
_entry.id   AF-A0A367ILY5-F1
#
_cell.length_a   1.000
_cell.length_b   1.000
_cell.length_c   1.000
_cell.angle_alpha   90.00
_cell.angle_beta   90.00
_cell.angle_gamma   90.00
#
_symmetry.space_group_name_H-M   'P 1'
#
loop_
_entity.id
_entity.type
_entity.pdbx_description
1 polymer ?
#
loop_
_entity_poly.entity_id
_entity_poly.type
_entity_poly.pdbx_seq_one_letter_code
_entity_poly.pdbx_strand_id
1 'polypeptide(L)'
;MSGILNSKKSRGSTRPLLGPDFSSYHSRQKNQKTRLIVTASALALFGTTCVYLARHLPAIQTMDIHTQSLWQDTSNVVSPGISLTSFEHGLLQCQYNSDRANVVTNTTRTRHRNPRRAPDAVDTLIINGHVWLGDKYLAKGQVYLKDGLIAAVGTDLKVSKHTRIVDAQGRVVTPGIIDMHSHMTLESLNGLEASNDVNEMTSPTTPYVRVIDAISPTDPGLKIVASGGITTSLILPGSGNSMGGEAAVIKLRPVPTLSNQDMLISSGVSEEDQEIVWRFMKMACGENPKGYYGAELNKMPMTRLGEAYLFRQWFENAQKLKRKQDDWCDAAGRIQKTFPKDGPVDEAKITRLSEPYPEDLQLESLVALLRKQVNLNVHCYLPQDFEAMVHHSLEFDFDIAAFHHALSAWQVPDIIKRAKTNITIATFAGK
;
A
#
# COMPACT_ATOMS: atom_id res chain seq x y z
N MET A 1 44.18 10.17 -13.74
CA MET A 1 44.71 11.14 -14.72
C MET A 1 43.55 11.75 -15.48
N SER A 2 43.11 12.94 -15.08
CA SER A 2 41.97 13.67 -15.64
C SER A 2 42.45 14.70 -16.66
N GLY A 3 42.11 14.49 -17.93
CA GLY A 3 42.33 15.43 -19.02
C GLY A 3 41.13 16.35 -19.20
N ILE A 4 41.42 17.65 -19.19
CA ILE A 4 40.52 18.79 -19.27
C ILE A 4 40.12 19.05 -20.73
N LEU A 5 38.83 19.27 -21.00
CA LEU A 5 38.36 19.89 -22.25
C LEU A 5 37.50 21.12 -21.94
N ASN A 6 38.01 22.25 -22.44
CA ASN A 6 37.42 23.58 -22.46
C ASN A 6 36.12 23.61 -23.28
N SER A 7 35.12 24.37 -22.81
CA SER A 7 34.27 25.12 -23.73
C SER A 7 33.94 26.51 -23.16
N LYS A 8 34.08 27.51 -24.03
CA LYS A 8 33.91 28.94 -23.80
C LYS A 8 32.44 29.29 -23.53
N LYS A 9 32.18 30.26 -22.64
CA LYS A 9 31.00 31.12 -22.70
C LYS A 9 31.33 32.57 -22.37
N SER A 10 30.62 33.44 -23.07
CA SER A 10 30.83 34.86 -23.36
C SER A 10 30.62 35.80 -22.17
N ARG A 11 31.37 36.91 -22.20
CA ARG A 11 31.23 38.08 -21.34
C ARG A 11 29.90 38.81 -21.57
N GLY A 12 29.26 39.20 -20.48
CA GLY A 12 28.16 40.17 -20.45
C GLY A 12 28.16 40.95 -19.12
N SER A 13 28.69 42.17 -19.18
CA SER A 13 28.30 43.38 -18.40
C SER A 13 27.90 43.24 -16.91
N THR A 14 28.81 43.59 -16.00
CA THR A 14 28.51 43.98 -14.60
C THR A 14 28.45 45.50 -14.44
N ARG A 15 27.32 46.03 -13.94
CA ARG A 15 27.25 47.35 -13.27
C ARG A 15 27.21 47.14 -11.75
N PRO A 16 27.89 47.96 -10.92
CA PRO A 16 27.83 47.85 -9.46
C PRO A 16 26.85 48.87 -8.87
N LEU A 17 26.06 48.49 -7.86
CA LEU A 17 25.41 49.46 -6.98
C LEU A 17 25.20 48.88 -5.55
N LEU A 18 25.85 49.57 -4.60
CA LEU A 18 25.48 49.78 -3.19
C LEU A 18 25.97 48.77 -2.12
N GLY A 19 26.70 49.33 -1.15
CA GLY A 19 27.27 48.66 0.02
C GLY A 19 26.31 48.57 1.23
N PRO A 20 26.77 48.04 2.37
CA PRO A 20 25.90 47.67 3.49
C PRO A 20 25.51 48.87 4.36
N ASP A 21 24.20 49.04 4.54
CA ASP A 21 23.58 50.08 5.35
C ASP A 21 23.40 49.60 6.81
N PHE A 22 24.14 50.18 7.74
CA PHE A 22 24.22 49.81 9.17
C PHE A 22 22.99 50.22 10.01
N SER A 23 21.91 50.69 9.37
CA SER A 23 20.71 51.22 10.03
C SER A 23 19.67 50.15 10.44
N SER A 24 19.72 48.94 9.86
CA SER A 24 18.60 47.97 9.97
C SER A 24 18.61 47.07 11.22
N TYR A 25 19.69 47.04 12.00
CA TYR A 25 19.82 46.11 13.14
C TYR A 25 19.11 46.62 14.41
N HIS A 26 19.13 47.93 14.69
CA HIS A 26 18.47 48.50 15.88
C HIS A 26 16.94 48.60 15.77
N SER A 27 16.40 48.72 14.55
CA SER A 27 14.96 48.76 14.30
C SER A 27 14.27 47.41 14.57
N ARG A 28 14.91 46.29 14.20
CA ARG A 28 14.37 44.92 14.42
C ARG A 28 14.30 44.52 15.90
N GLN A 29 15.29 44.90 16.71
CA GLN A 29 15.29 44.60 18.15
C GLN A 29 14.19 45.36 18.92
N LYS A 30 13.88 46.60 18.52
CA LYS A 30 12.85 47.41 19.18
C LYS A 30 11.45 46.83 18.95
N ASN A 31 11.16 46.36 17.73
CA ASN A 31 9.89 45.73 17.38
C ASN A 31 9.67 44.35 18.04
N GLN A 32 10.74 43.59 18.31
CA GLN A 32 10.64 42.32 19.04
C GLN A 32 10.29 42.51 20.52
N LYS A 33 10.92 43.49 21.19
CA LYS A 33 10.60 43.81 22.60
C LYS A 33 9.16 44.29 22.76
N THR A 34 8.68 45.15 21.86
CA THR A 34 7.28 45.63 21.90
C THR A 34 6.29 44.49 21.68
N ARG A 35 6.54 43.57 20.74
CA ARG A 35 5.69 42.40 20.53
C ARG A 35 5.64 41.48 21.75
N LEU A 36 6.78 41.23 22.40
CA LEU A 36 6.84 40.37 23.58
C LEU A 36 6.05 40.95 24.77
N ILE A 37 6.15 42.27 24.98
CA ILE A 37 5.42 42.98 26.05
C ILE A 37 3.91 42.97 25.79
N VAL A 38 3.48 43.14 24.55
CA VAL A 38 2.05 43.08 24.19
C VAL A 38 1.50 41.66 24.36
N THR A 39 2.23 40.63 23.94
CA THR A 39 1.79 39.23 24.13
C THR A 39 1.74 38.82 25.61
N ALA A 40 2.73 39.25 26.41
CA ALA A 40 2.74 38.95 27.84
C ALA A 40 1.59 39.66 28.57
N SER A 41 1.32 40.91 28.22
CA SER A 41 0.19 41.68 28.79
C SER A 41 -1.16 41.07 28.41
N ALA A 42 -1.33 40.61 27.17
CA ALA A 42 -2.56 39.96 26.72
C ALA A 42 -2.83 38.63 27.44
N LEU A 43 -1.79 37.80 27.64
CA LEU A 43 -1.90 36.55 28.39
C LEU A 43 -2.22 36.78 29.87
N ALA A 44 -1.63 37.81 30.47
CA ALA A 44 -1.93 38.21 31.84
C ALA A 44 -3.38 38.66 32.00
N LEU A 45 -3.90 39.49 31.06
CA LEU A 45 -5.30 39.93 31.08
C LEU A 45 -6.27 38.76 30.87
N PHE A 46 -5.96 37.84 29.96
CA PHE A 46 -6.79 36.67 29.72
C PHE A 46 -6.86 35.76 30.96
N GLY A 47 -5.70 35.48 31.57
CA GLY A 47 -5.64 34.67 32.79
C GLY A 47 -6.41 35.29 33.96
N THR A 48 -6.27 36.60 34.20
CA THR A 48 -7.02 37.27 35.27
C THR A 48 -8.52 37.32 35.01
N THR A 49 -8.93 37.47 33.75
CA THR A 49 -10.35 37.45 33.36
C THR A 49 -10.96 36.05 33.56
N CYS A 50 -10.25 34.98 33.21
CA CYS A 50 -10.71 33.61 33.45
C CYS A 50 -10.87 33.30 34.94
N VAL A 51 -9.92 33.75 35.78
CA VAL A 51 -10.00 33.55 37.24
C VAL A 51 -11.15 34.36 37.86
N TYR A 52 -11.38 35.58 37.37
CA TYR A 52 -12.51 36.42 37.81
C TYR A 52 -13.85 35.78 37.43
N LEU A 53 -14.01 35.33 36.18
CA LEU A 53 -15.22 34.65 35.73
C LEU A 53 -15.47 33.34 36.49
N ALA A 54 -14.45 32.52 36.73
CA ALA A 54 -14.60 31.29 37.49
C ALA A 54 -15.02 31.52 38.95
N ARG A 55 -14.69 32.69 39.53
CA ARG A 55 -15.05 33.05 40.90
C ARG A 55 -16.38 33.78 41.04
N HIS A 56 -16.90 34.38 39.97
CA HIS A 56 -18.07 35.28 40.03
C HIS A 56 -19.22 34.83 39.13
N LEU A 57 -19.04 33.79 38.32
CA LEU A 57 -20.17 33.08 37.72
C LEU A 57 -20.90 32.29 38.81
N PRO A 58 -22.22 32.47 38.99
CA PRO A 58 -22.99 31.67 39.92
C PRO A 58 -22.89 30.20 39.50
N ALA A 59 -22.58 29.31 40.45
CA ALA A 59 -22.68 27.88 40.22
C ALA A 59 -24.12 27.59 39.79
N ILE A 60 -24.31 27.14 38.56
CA ILE A 60 -25.60 26.65 38.09
C ILE A 60 -25.91 25.45 38.98
N GLN A 61 -26.85 25.63 39.91
CA GLN A 61 -27.47 24.50 40.60
C GLN A 61 -28.16 23.67 39.53
N THR A 62 -27.57 22.54 39.20
CA THR A 62 -28.26 21.48 38.46
C THR A 62 -29.43 21.09 39.33
N MET A 63 -30.63 21.57 38.99
CA MET A 63 -31.85 21.02 39.58
C MET A 63 -31.86 19.53 39.27
N ASP A 64 -31.88 18.71 40.32
CA ASP A 64 -32.22 17.30 40.20
C ASP A 64 -33.58 17.22 39.52
N ILE A 65 -33.58 16.87 38.24
CA ILE A 65 -34.78 16.47 37.53
C ILE A 65 -35.18 15.14 38.15
N HIS A 66 -36.02 15.21 39.19
CA HIS A 66 -36.84 14.08 39.58
C HIS A 66 -37.69 13.72 38.37
N THR A 67 -37.27 12.70 37.64
CA THR A 67 -38.02 12.05 36.57
C THR A 67 -39.25 11.40 37.17
N GLN A 68 -40.31 12.19 37.34
CA GLN A 68 -41.66 11.64 37.39
C GLN A 68 -41.86 10.84 36.10
N SER A 69 -42.24 9.58 36.26
CA SER A 69 -42.43 8.61 35.20
C SER A 69 -43.53 9.08 34.24
N LEU A 70 -43.14 9.84 33.22
CA LEU A 70 -44.00 10.21 32.09
C LEU A 70 -44.17 9.06 31.07
N TRP A 71 -43.53 7.91 31.31
CA TRP A 71 -43.56 6.74 30.43
C TRP A 71 -44.22 5.57 31.14
N GLN A 72 -45.54 5.64 31.28
CA GLN A 72 -46.39 4.52 31.67
C GLN A 72 -47.09 3.92 30.44
N ASP A 73 -46.37 3.86 29.31
CA ASP A 73 -46.76 3.12 28.13
C ASP A 73 -45.57 2.25 27.70
N THR A 74 -45.59 0.98 28.11
CA THR A 74 -44.56 -0.02 27.78
C THR A 74 -44.78 -0.66 26.41
N SER A 75 -45.37 0.07 25.46
CA SER A 75 -45.48 -0.39 24.08
C SER A 75 -44.19 -0.06 23.31
N ASN A 76 -43.29 -1.05 23.27
CA ASN A 76 -42.14 -1.15 22.36
C ASN A 76 -41.11 0.00 22.44
N VAL A 77 -40.34 0.06 23.54
CA VAL A 77 -39.01 0.70 23.48
C VAL A 77 -38.11 -0.20 22.62
N VAL A 78 -38.18 -0.05 21.31
CA VAL A 78 -37.19 -0.62 20.39
C VAL A 78 -35.89 0.12 20.72
N SER A 79 -34.93 -0.55 21.38
CA SER A 79 -33.57 -0.01 21.44
C SER A 79 -33.13 0.14 19.99
N PRO A 80 -32.97 1.36 19.44
CA PRO A 80 -32.64 1.51 18.05
C PRO A 80 -31.18 1.10 17.92
N GLY A 81 -30.96 -0.16 17.57
CA GLY A 81 -29.68 -0.57 17.02
C GLY A 81 -29.43 0.17 15.71
N ILE A 82 -28.27 -0.06 15.12
CA ILE A 82 -27.90 0.51 13.81
C ILE A 82 -28.97 0.27 12.75
N SER A 83 -28.98 1.11 11.70
CA SER A 83 -29.88 0.92 10.56
C SER A 83 -29.70 -0.47 9.92
N LEU A 84 -30.76 -0.97 9.26
CA LEU A 84 -30.70 -2.26 8.58
C LEU A 84 -29.60 -2.26 7.52
N THR A 85 -29.45 -1.16 6.79
CA THR A 85 -28.37 -0.97 5.81
C THR A 85 -26.98 -1.06 6.44
N SER A 86 -26.75 -0.45 7.60
CA SER A 86 -25.44 -0.56 8.29
C SER A 86 -25.18 -1.98 8.80
N PHE A 87 -26.22 -2.69 9.23
CA PHE A 87 -26.12 -4.09 9.64
C PHE A 87 -25.81 -5.00 8.45
N GLU A 88 -26.50 -4.81 7.33
CA GLU A 88 -26.26 -5.55 6.07
C GLU A 88 -24.85 -5.27 5.51
N HIS A 89 -24.40 -4.00 5.54
CA HIS A 89 -23.03 -3.66 5.17
C HIS A 89 -22.02 -4.44 6.01
N GLY A 90 -22.19 -4.46 7.33
CA GLY A 90 -21.31 -5.22 8.21
C GLY A 90 -21.33 -6.72 7.93
N LEU A 91 -22.50 -7.31 7.67
CA LEU A 91 -22.61 -8.72 7.27
C LEU A 91 -21.87 -9.01 5.96
N LEU A 92 -21.91 -8.10 4.99
CA LEU A 92 -21.14 -8.23 3.75
C LEU A 92 -19.63 -8.21 4.02
N GLN A 93 -19.16 -7.35 4.94
CA GLN A 93 -17.74 -7.35 5.36
C GLN A 93 -17.35 -8.67 6.05
N CYS A 94 -18.21 -9.21 6.90
CA CYS A 94 -18.01 -10.52 7.53
C CYS A 94 -17.92 -11.64 6.51
N GLN A 95 -18.86 -11.66 5.55
CA GLN A 95 -18.90 -12.64 4.47
C GLN A 95 -17.64 -12.54 3.61
N TYR A 96 -17.25 -11.33 3.18
CA TYR A 96 -16.02 -11.09 2.44
C TYR A 96 -14.79 -11.67 3.15
N ASN A 97 -14.64 -11.40 4.45
CA ASN A 97 -13.52 -11.90 5.23
C ASN A 97 -13.51 -13.43 5.36
N SER A 98 -14.68 -14.03 5.55
CA SER A 98 -14.86 -15.49 5.61
C SER A 98 -14.52 -16.14 4.28
N ASP A 99 -15.06 -15.62 3.18
CA ASP A 99 -14.81 -16.14 1.84
C ASP A 99 -13.33 -16.03 1.52
N ARG A 100 -12.73 -14.86 1.74
CA ARG A 100 -11.32 -14.61 1.45
C ARG A 100 -10.37 -15.56 2.18
N ALA A 101 -10.71 -15.96 3.41
CA ALA A 101 -9.94 -16.90 4.21
C ALA A 101 -9.95 -18.33 3.64
N ASN A 102 -10.98 -18.69 2.86
CA ASN A 102 -11.14 -20.02 2.27
C ASN A 102 -10.68 -20.10 0.80
N VAL A 103 -10.32 -18.97 0.18
CA VAL A 103 -9.93 -18.99 -1.25
C VAL A 103 -8.53 -19.58 -1.43
N VAL A 104 -8.44 -20.54 -2.34
CA VAL A 104 -7.18 -21.12 -2.81
C VAL A 104 -7.09 -20.97 -4.33
N THR A 105 -5.94 -20.53 -4.83
CA THR A 105 -5.70 -20.47 -6.28
C THR A 105 -5.65 -21.89 -6.85
N ASN A 106 -6.58 -22.22 -7.75
CA ASN A 106 -6.51 -23.47 -8.50
C ASN A 106 -5.45 -23.37 -9.60
N THR A 107 -4.23 -23.81 -9.29
CA THR A 107 -3.08 -23.78 -10.21
C THR A 107 -3.16 -24.80 -11.34
N THR A 108 -4.09 -25.76 -11.26
CA THR A 108 -4.25 -26.83 -12.27
C THR A 108 -5.35 -26.53 -13.28
N ARG A 109 -6.11 -25.45 -13.09
CA ARG A 109 -7.22 -25.08 -13.97
C ARG A 109 -6.71 -24.69 -15.36
N THR A 110 -7.34 -25.23 -16.39
CA THR A 110 -7.17 -24.74 -17.76
C THR A 110 -7.87 -23.39 -17.90
N ARG A 111 -7.08 -22.35 -18.19
CA ARG A 111 -7.60 -21.02 -18.52
C ARG A 111 -8.18 -21.04 -19.93
N HIS A 112 -9.40 -20.55 -20.10
CA HIS A 112 -10.05 -20.40 -21.41
C HIS A 112 -9.97 -18.96 -21.95
N ARG A 113 -9.58 -17.99 -21.12
CA ARG A 113 -9.39 -16.59 -21.48
C ARG A 113 -8.22 -15.96 -20.73
N ASN A 114 -7.67 -14.87 -21.29
CA ASN A 114 -6.85 -13.92 -20.56
C ASN A 114 -7.68 -12.63 -20.32
N PRO A 115 -7.99 -12.26 -19.07
CA PRO A 115 -8.79 -11.05 -18.76
C PRO A 115 -8.14 -9.76 -19.27
N ARG A 116 -6.83 -9.80 -19.56
CA ARG A 116 -6.04 -8.68 -20.08
C ARG A 116 -5.75 -8.80 -21.57
N ARG A 117 -6.44 -9.67 -22.31
CA ARG A 117 -6.29 -9.74 -23.77
C ARG A 117 -6.70 -8.40 -24.39
N ALA A 118 -5.88 -7.85 -25.27
CA ALA A 118 -6.26 -6.64 -26.01
C ALA A 118 -7.41 -6.96 -26.99
N PRO A 119 -8.42 -6.09 -27.17
CA PRO A 119 -9.57 -6.36 -28.05
C PRO A 119 -9.19 -6.69 -29.50
N ASP A 120 -8.11 -6.07 -29.98
CA ASP A 120 -7.54 -6.24 -31.33
C ASP A 120 -6.45 -7.32 -31.41
N ALA A 121 -6.19 -8.06 -30.32
CA ALA A 121 -5.16 -9.08 -30.29
C ALA A 121 -5.52 -10.25 -31.22
N VAL A 122 -4.63 -10.54 -32.17
CA VAL A 122 -4.71 -11.71 -33.05
C VAL A 122 -3.88 -12.87 -32.51
N ASP A 123 -4.36 -14.08 -32.73
CA ASP A 123 -3.60 -15.32 -32.50
C ASP A 123 -2.23 -15.22 -33.18
N THR A 124 -1.19 -15.64 -32.47
CA THR A 124 0.19 -15.46 -32.91
C THR A 124 0.98 -16.75 -32.75
N LEU A 125 1.71 -17.17 -33.78
CA LEU A 125 2.69 -18.25 -33.71
C LEU A 125 4.09 -17.66 -33.84
N ILE A 126 4.89 -17.78 -32.79
CA ILE A 126 6.33 -17.49 -32.84
C ILE A 126 7.02 -18.74 -33.38
N ILE A 127 7.86 -18.63 -34.43
CA ILE A 127 8.59 -19.75 -35.04
C ILE A 127 10.11 -19.54 -34.98
N ASN A 128 10.86 -20.63 -35.21
CA ASN A 128 12.32 -20.63 -35.29
C ASN A 128 13.03 -20.03 -34.07
N GLY A 129 12.44 -20.12 -32.88
CA GLY A 129 13.05 -19.63 -31.64
C GLY A 129 13.91 -20.70 -30.96
N HIS A 130 14.87 -20.26 -30.13
CA HIS A 130 15.37 -21.09 -29.03
C HIS A 130 14.49 -20.82 -27.81
N VAL A 131 13.43 -21.62 -27.64
CA VAL A 131 12.43 -21.38 -26.58
C VAL A 131 12.98 -21.87 -25.26
N TRP A 132 13.14 -20.97 -24.30
CA TRP A 132 13.60 -21.29 -22.95
C TRP A 132 12.45 -21.88 -22.11
N LEU A 133 12.68 -23.08 -21.57
CA LEU A 133 11.71 -23.81 -20.75
C LEU A 133 12.09 -23.80 -19.25
N GLY A 134 13.06 -22.97 -18.87
CA GLY A 134 13.58 -22.87 -17.49
C GLY A 134 14.96 -23.53 -17.35
N ASP A 135 15.04 -24.84 -17.55
CA ASP A 135 16.29 -25.62 -17.41
C ASP A 135 16.95 -25.97 -18.75
N LYS A 136 16.21 -25.84 -19.85
CA LYS A 136 16.67 -26.19 -21.20
C LYS A 136 16.07 -25.29 -22.28
N TYR A 137 16.59 -25.43 -23.49
CA TYR A 137 16.08 -24.80 -24.68
C TYR A 137 15.47 -25.81 -25.65
N LEU A 138 14.31 -25.47 -26.22
CA LEU A 138 13.77 -26.14 -27.40
C LEU A 138 14.31 -25.44 -28.65
N ALA A 139 15.25 -26.08 -29.33
CA ALA A 139 15.82 -25.56 -30.58
C ALA A 139 14.80 -25.59 -31.72
N LYS A 140 14.75 -24.52 -32.53
CA LYS A 140 13.71 -24.31 -33.55
C LYS A 140 12.29 -24.46 -32.99
N GLY A 141 12.13 -24.10 -31.72
CA GLY A 141 10.86 -24.13 -31.02
C GLY A 141 9.89 -23.10 -31.55
N GLN A 142 8.62 -23.39 -31.30
CA GLN A 142 7.46 -22.61 -31.65
C GLN A 142 6.62 -22.36 -30.40
N VAL A 143 6.03 -21.17 -30.30
CA VAL A 143 5.10 -20.80 -29.23
C VAL A 143 3.82 -20.31 -29.87
N TYR A 144 2.73 -21.03 -29.67
CA TYR A 144 1.40 -20.63 -30.14
C TYR A 144 0.65 -19.90 -29.04
N LEU A 145 0.29 -18.65 -29.34
CA LEU A 145 -0.51 -17.78 -28.50
C LEU A 145 -1.93 -17.72 -29.06
N LYS A 146 -2.92 -18.09 -28.24
CA LYS A 146 -4.35 -18.04 -28.57
C LYS A 146 -5.10 -17.36 -27.44
N ASP A 147 -6.00 -16.44 -27.77
CA ASP A 147 -6.81 -15.70 -26.80
C ASP A 147 -5.99 -15.03 -25.68
N GLY A 148 -4.76 -14.58 -26.00
CA GLY A 148 -3.84 -13.96 -25.06
C GLY A 148 -3.17 -14.93 -24.08
N LEU A 149 -3.31 -16.24 -24.30
CA LEU A 149 -2.70 -17.32 -23.50
C LEU A 149 -1.68 -18.10 -24.34
N ILE A 150 -0.75 -18.77 -23.66
CA ILE A 150 0.11 -19.78 -24.30
C ILE A 150 -0.73 -21.05 -24.48
N ALA A 151 -1.09 -21.35 -25.72
CA ALA A 151 -1.91 -22.52 -26.06
C ALA A 151 -1.07 -23.78 -26.30
N ALA A 152 0.12 -23.62 -26.90
CA ALA A 152 1.04 -24.74 -27.12
C ALA A 152 2.49 -24.26 -27.28
N VAL A 153 3.43 -25.14 -26.94
CA VAL A 153 4.87 -24.99 -27.20
C VAL A 153 5.39 -26.29 -27.82
N GLY A 154 6.13 -26.22 -28.94
CA GLY A 154 6.55 -27.40 -29.70
C GLY A 154 7.42 -27.05 -30.91
N THR A 155 7.57 -27.95 -31.89
CA THR A 155 8.42 -27.71 -33.09
C THR A 155 7.69 -27.85 -34.43
N ASP A 156 6.44 -28.33 -34.44
CA ASP A 156 5.58 -28.44 -35.63
C ASP A 156 4.10 -28.24 -35.24
N LEU A 157 3.80 -27.09 -34.64
CA LEU A 157 2.46 -26.77 -34.16
C LEU A 157 1.54 -26.51 -35.36
N LYS A 158 0.37 -27.16 -35.36
CA LYS A 158 -0.69 -26.90 -36.34
C LYS A 158 -1.58 -25.78 -35.80
N VAL A 159 -1.66 -24.68 -36.56
CA VAL A 159 -2.43 -23.48 -36.19
C VAL A 159 -3.40 -23.08 -37.31
N SER A 160 -4.39 -22.25 -36.95
CA SER A 160 -5.33 -21.65 -37.90
C SER A 160 -4.63 -20.87 -39.02
N LYS A 161 -5.21 -20.84 -40.23
CA LYS A 161 -4.71 -20.05 -41.36
C LYS A 161 -4.70 -18.53 -41.11
N HIS A 162 -5.44 -18.04 -40.11
CA HIS A 162 -5.52 -16.61 -39.76
C HIS A 162 -4.58 -16.24 -38.60
N THR A 163 -3.65 -17.12 -38.26
CA THR A 163 -2.64 -16.88 -37.22
C THR A 163 -1.53 -15.98 -37.76
N ARG A 164 -1.19 -14.93 -37.02
CA ARG A 164 -0.03 -14.09 -37.31
C ARG A 164 1.25 -14.87 -37.05
N ILE A 165 2.14 -14.93 -38.03
CA ILE A 165 3.45 -15.58 -37.87
C ILE A 165 4.50 -14.54 -37.49
N VAL A 166 5.27 -14.83 -36.44
CA VAL A 166 6.44 -14.04 -36.02
C VAL A 166 7.66 -14.94 -36.07
N ASP A 167 8.60 -14.65 -36.97
CA ASP A 167 9.87 -15.39 -37.05
C ASP A 167 10.89 -14.84 -36.04
N ALA A 168 11.30 -15.67 -35.08
CA ALA A 168 12.31 -15.32 -34.09
C ALA A 168 13.74 -15.38 -34.66
N GLN A 169 13.95 -15.92 -35.86
CA GLN A 169 15.23 -15.95 -36.57
C GLN A 169 16.38 -16.55 -35.74
N GLY A 170 16.10 -17.63 -34.99
CA GLY A 170 17.08 -18.25 -34.10
C GLY A 170 17.40 -17.42 -32.85
N ARG A 171 16.60 -16.41 -32.50
CA ARG A 171 16.73 -15.71 -31.21
C ARG A 171 16.17 -16.55 -30.06
N VAL A 172 16.62 -16.22 -28.86
CA VAL A 172 16.07 -16.80 -27.64
C VAL A 172 14.69 -16.22 -27.37
N VAL A 173 13.73 -17.09 -27.05
CA VAL A 173 12.37 -16.71 -26.63
C VAL A 173 12.22 -17.12 -25.16
N THR A 174 11.97 -16.15 -24.28
CA THR A 174 11.79 -16.36 -22.84
C THR A 174 10.41 -15.88 -22.39
N PRO A 175 9.92 -16.33 -21.22
CA PRO A 175 8.93 -15.58 -20.49
C PRO A 175 9.41 -14.16 -20.22
N GLY A 176 8.47 -13.22 -20.09
CA GLY A 176 8.79 -11.88 -19.66
C GLY A 176 9.28 -11.86 -18.22
N ILE A 177 10.30 -11.04 -17.94
CA ILE A 177 10.85 -10.89 -16.59
C ILE A 177 9.80 -10.21 -15.70
N ILE A 178 9.72 -10.67 -14.44
CA ILE A 178 8.89 -10.09 -13.39
C ILE A 178 9.82 -9.38 -12.42
N ASP A 179 9.74 -8.06 -12.39
CA ASP A 179 10.46 -7.22 -11.45
C ASP A 179 9.65 -7.10 -10.16
N MET A 180 10.14 -7.69 -9.08
CA MET A 180 9.43 -7.68 -7.79
C MET A 180 9.71 -6.45 -6.94
N HIS A 181 10.54 -5.50 -7.40
CA HIS A 181 10.75 -4.27 -6.67
C HIS A 181 11.09 -3.10 -7.59
N SER A 182 10.08 -2.24 -7.83
CA SER A 182 10.29 -1.02 -8.59
C SER A 182 9.61 0.20 -7.97
N HIS A 183 10.18 1.37 -8.29
CA HIS A 183 9.63 2.69 -8.00
C HIS A 183 9.28 3.46 -9.28
N MET A 184 9.45 2.83 -10.46
CA MET A 184 9.01 3.44 -11.73
C MET A 184 7.53 3.80 -11.65
N THR A 185 7.10 4.80 -12.42
CA THR A 185 5.78 5.43 -12.40
C THR A 185 5.46 6.29 -11.17
N LEU A 186 6.19 6.13 -10.04
CA LEU A 186 6.11 7.01 -8.87
C LEU A 186 7.26 8.04 -8.86
N GLU A 187 8.45 7.61 -9.29
CA GLU A 187 9.56 8.48 -9.64
C GLU A 187 9.79 8.36 -11.14
N SER A 188 9.13 9.23 -11.88
CA SER A 188 9.16 9.22 -13.34
C SER A 188 10.58 9.45 -13.87
N LEU A 189 10.96 8.76 -14.95
CA LEU A 189 12.27 8.97 -15.55
C LEU A 189 12.38 10.40 -16.13
N ASN A 190 13.39 11.15 -15.70
CA ASN A 190 13.52 12.60 -15.94
C ASN A 190 12.38 13.43 -15.34
N GLY A 191 11.71 12.91 -14.31
CA GLY A 191 10.73 13.64 -13.52
C GLY A 191 11.36 14.78 -12.72
N LEU A 192 10.51 15.70 -12.28
CA LEU A 192 10.89 16.74 -11.32
C LEU A 192 10.80 16.17 -9.90
N GLU A 193 11.53 16.76 -8.96
CA GLU A 193 11.41 16.43 -7.53
C GLU A 193 9.95 16.54 -7.04
N ALA A 194 9.23 17.57 -7.51
CA ALA A 194 7.82 17.78 -7.17
C ALA A 194 6.85 16.72 -7.74
N SER A 195 7.32 15.83 -8.61
CA SER A 195 6.54 14.70 -9.16
C SER A 195 6.98 13.35 -8.60
N ASN A 196 7.83 13.34 -7.56
CA ASN A 196 8.28 12.12 -6.91
C ASN A 196 7.30 11.76 -5.78
N ASP A 197 6.50 10.72 -6.02
CA ASP A 197 5.49 10.21 -5.09
C ASP A 197 5.94 8.90 -4.40
N VAL A 198 7.25 8.60 -4.38
CA VAL A 198 7.78 7.31 -3.90
C VAL A 198 7.64 7.13 -2.39
N ASN A 199 7.81 8.19 -1.59
CA ASN A 199 7.75 8.10 -0.14
C ASN A 199 6.88 9.23 0.45
N GLU A 200 5.79 8.86 1.13
CA GLU A 200 4.97 9.79 1.93
C GLU A 200 5.64 10.05 3.28
N MET A 201 6.75 10.80 3.29
CA MET A 201 7.63 10.89 4.45
C MET A 201 7.16 11.84 5.57
N THR A 202 5.88 12.26 5.56
CA THR A 202 5.31 13.13 6.62
C THR A 202 5.11 12.40 7.96
N SER A 203 4.99 11.06 7.93
CA SER A 203 4.84 10.19 9.11
C SER A 203 5.67 8.91 8.96
N PRO A 204 6.35 8.40 10.00
CA PRO A 204 7.16 7.17 9.89
C PRO A 204 6.37 5.91 9.52
N THR A 205 5.05 5.97 9.64
CA THR A 205 4.14 4.85 9.40
C THR A 205 2.90 5.37 8.68
N THR A 206 2.71 4.94 7.45
CA THR A 206 1.63 5.32 6.53
C THR A 206 1.02 4.09 5.85
N PRO A 207 0.62 3.02 6.58
CA PRO A 207 0.11 1.78 5.97
C PRO A 207 -1.17 1.96 5.13
N TYR A 208 -1.83 3.11 5.26
CA TYR A 208 -3.09 3.48 4.62
C TYR A 208 -2.94 4.17 3.26
N VAL A 209 -1.72 4.58 2.86
CA VAL A 209 -1.51 5.14 1.51
C VAL A 209 -1.37 4.02 0.49
N ARG A 210 -1.66 4.30 -0.79
CA ARG A 210 -1.64 3.30 -1.86
C ARG A 210 -0.96 3.86 -3.09
N VAL A 211 -0.01 3.12 -3.66
CA VAL A 211 0.68 3.57 -4.89
C VAL A 211 -0.24 3.70 -6.09
N ILE A 212 -1.36 2.96 -6.12
CA ILE A 212 -2.33 3.06 -7.23
C ILE A 212 -2.91 4.46 -7.37
N ASP A 213 -2.84 5.29 -6.33
CA ASP A 213 -3.30 6.67 -6.37
C ASP A 213 -2.28 7.62 -7.03
N ALA A 214 -1.04 7.16 -7.26
CA ALA A 214 0.06 7.96 -7.79
C ALA A 214 0.79 7.34 -9.01
N ILE A 215 0.48 6.10 -9.41
CA ILE A 215 1.05 5.48 -10.62
C ILE A 215 0.78 6.37 -11.83
N SER A 216 1.86 6.85 -12.46
CA SER A 216 1.82 7.61 -13.72
C SER A 216 1.88 6.69 -14.95
N PRO A 217 0.79 6.57 -15.73
CA PRO A 217 0.76 5.75 -16.95
C PRO A 217 1.59 6.33 -18.10
N THR A 218 2.02 7.59 -17.98
CA THR A 218 2.74 8.34 -19.00
C THR A 218 4.25 8.38 -18.75
N ASP A 219 4.74 7.73 -17.69
CA ASP A 219 6.17 7.66 -17.39
C ASP A 219 6.96 7.07 -18.59
N PRO A 220 7.90 7.82 -19.19
CA PRO A 220 8.72 7.32 -20.30
C PRO A 220 9.58 6.10 -19.90
N GLY A 221 9.86 5.93 -18.60
CA GLY A 221 10.55 4.79 -18.02
C GLY A 221 9.87 3.45 -18.32
N LEU A 222 8.54 3.41 -18.46
CA LEU A 222 7.79 2.19 -18.77
C LEU A 222 8.31 1.50 -20.04
N LYS A 223 8.54 2.27 -21.12
CA LYS A 223 9.01 1.74 -22.40
C LYS A 223 10.47 1.29 -22.32
N ILE A 224 11.29 2.02 -21.58
CA ILE A 224 12.72 1.72 -21.42
C ILE A 224 12.88 0.43 -20.62
N VAL A 225 12.19 0.31 -19.49
CA VAL A 225 12.25 -0.90 -18.66
C VAL A 225 11.67 -2.09 -19.42
N ALA A 226 10.55 -1.92 -20.14
CA ALA A 226 9.98 -2.97 -20.97
C ALA A 226 10.93 -3.46 -22.08
N SER A 227 11.75 -2.56 -22.64
CA SER A 227 12.74 -2.92 -23.66
C SER A 227 13.84 -3.87 -23.14
N GLY A 228 14.07 -3.90 -21.83
CA GLY A 228 14.96 -4.86 -21.16
C GLY A 228 14.35 -6.26 -20.95
N GLY A 229 13.13 -6.50 -21.42
CA GLY A 229 12.43 -7.77 -21.27
C GLY A 229 11.56 -7.89 -20.01
N ILE A 230 11.45 -6.82 -19.21
CA ILE A 230 10.56 -6.76 -18.04
C ILE A 230 9.14 -6.52 -18.54
N THR A 231 8.20 -7.37 -18.11
CA THR A 231 6.80 -7.30 -18.55
C THR A 231 5.83 -6.98 -17.43
N THR A 232 6.26 -7.21 -16.19
CA THR A 232 5.45 -7.08 -14.99
C THR A 232 6.33 -6.51 -13.90
N SER A 233 5.81 -5.53 -13.16
CA SER A 233 6.53 -4.94 -12.04
C SER A 233 5.62 -4.80 -10.83
N LEU A 234 6.12 -5.14 -9.65
CA LEU A 234 5.55 -4.69 -8.38
C LEU A 234 6.03 -3.25 -8.16
N ILE A 235 5.11 -2.31 -8.25
CA ILE A 235 5.34 -0.91 -7.90
C ILE A 235 5.00 -0.75 -6.43
N LEU A 236 5.91 -0.21 -5.64
CA LEU A 236 5.74 -0.08 -4.21
C LEU A 236 6.35 1.22 -3.68
N PRO A 237 5.89 1.70 -2.50
CA PRO A 237 6.53 2.81 -1.83
C PRO A 237 8.03 2.54 -1.59
N GLY A 238 8.81 3.59 -1.36
CA GLY A 238 10.22 3.48 -1.03
C GLY A 238 10.45 2.90 0.37
N SER A 239 11.61 3.23 0.96
CA SER A 239 12.01 2.78 2.29
C SER A 239 12.17 3.93 3.29
N GLY A 240 11.62 5.10 2.98
CA GLY A 240 11.63 6.26 3.89
C GLY A 240 10.84 5.97 5.16
N ASN A 241 9.72 5.24 5.06
CA ASN A 241 8.82 4.91 6.15
C ASN A 241 9.03 3.47 6.66
N SER A 242 8.84 3.22 7.95
CA SER A 242 8.82 1.86 8.51
C SER A 242 7.61 1.05 7.98
N MET A 243 6.47 1.71 7.77
CA MET A 243 5.32 1.16 7.05
C MET A 243 4.98 2.11 5.90
N GLY A 244 5.27 1.73 4.66
CA GLY A 244 5.21 2.63 3.50
C GLY A 244 3.87 2.69 2.77
N GLY A 245 2.97 1.73 3.01
CA GLY A 245 1.66 1.66 2.35
C GLY A 245 1.54 0.52 1.35
N GLU A 246 0.42 0.49 0.64
CA GLU A 246 0.09 -0.56 -0.30
C GLU A 246 0.78 -0.39 -1.66
N ALA A 247 1.15 -1.52 -2.22
CA ALA A 247 1.82 -1.69 -3.50
C ALA A 247 0.85 -2.24 -4.55
N ALA A 248 1.21 -2.10 -5.83
CA ALA A 248 0.40 -2.56 -6.95
C ALA A 248 1.26 -3.27 -7.98
N VAL A 249 0.76 -4.39 -8.54
CA VAL A 249 1.44 -5.11 -9.62
C VAL A 249 0.86 -4.67 -10.95
N ILE A 250 1.70 -4.17 -11.85
CA ILE A 250 1.30 -3.70 -13.18
C ILE A 250 1.95 -4.52 -14.29
N LYS A 251 1.29 -4.56 -15.46
CA LYS A 251 1.92 -4.94 -16.73
C LYS A 251 2.47 -3.70 -17.41
N LEU A 252 3.67 -3.81 -18.00
CA LEU A 252 4.34 -2.69 -18.67
C LEU A 252 3.92 -2.52 -20.14
N ARG A 253 3.06 -3.42 -20.65
CA ARG A 253 2.52 -3.28 -22.00
C ARG A 253 1.67 -2.01 -22.10
N PRO A 254 1.70 -1.28 -23.24
CA PRO A 254 0.77 -0.18 -23.45
C PRO A 254 -0.69 -0.63 -23.33
N VAL A 255 -1.51 0.26 -22.78
CA VAL A 255 -2.98 0.17 -22.76
C VAL A 255 -3.55 1.36 -23.54
N PRO A 256 -4.74 1.25 -24.16
CA PRO A 256 -5.33 2.31 -24.98
C PRO A 256 -5.96 3.45 -24.15
N THR A 257 -5.64 3.53 -22.86
CA THR A 257 -6.19 4.50 -21.91
C THR A 257 -5.05 5.14 -21.11
N LEU A 258 -5.36 6.22 -20.37
CA LEU A 258 -4.47 6.79 -19.35
C LEU A 258 -4.90 6.40 -17.94
N SER A 259 -5.62 5.29 -17.80
CA SER A 259 -6.03 4.77 -16.49
C SER A 259 -4.93 3.86 -15.94
N ASN A 260 -4.42 4.17 -14.75
CA ASN A 260 -3.48 3.30 -14.06
C ASN A 260 -4.14 1.99 -13.58
N GLN A 261 -5.45 1.99 -13.35
CA GLN A 261 -6.23 0.78 -13.05
C GLN A 261 -6.14 -0.25 -14.19
N ASP A 262 -6.14 0.21 -15.44
CA ASP A 262 -6.02 -0.68 -16.60
C ASP A 262 -4.63 -1.33 -16.73
N MET A 263 -3.63 -0.77 -16.04
CA MET A 263 -2.27 -1.33 -15.99
C MET A 263 -2.16 -2.50 -15.01
N LEU A 264 -3.02 -2.57 -13.98
CA LEU A 264 -2.99 -3.59 -12.94
C LEU A 264 -3.04 -5.01 -13.51
N ILE A 265 -2.29 -5.93 -12.92
CA ILE A 265 -2.35 -7.35 -13.31
C ILE A 265 -3.75 -7.96 -13.12
N SER A 266 -4.54 -7.40 -12.22
CA SER A 266 -5.92 -7.79 -11.92
C SER A 266 -6.98 -7.12 -12.79
N SER A 267 -6.63 -6.16 -13.66
CA SER A 267 -7.64 -5.49 -14.48
C SER A 267 -8.31 -6.48 -15.44
N GLY A 268 -9.65 -6.46 -15.46
CA GLY A 268 -10.49 -7.37 -16.23
C GLY A 268 -10.81 -8.71 -15.55
N VAL A 269 -10.20 -9.01 -14.38
CA VAL A 269 -10.47 -10.24 -13.63
C VAL A 269 -11.91 -10.24 -13.10
N SER A 270 -12.60 -11.36 -13.26
CA SER A 270 -13.93 -11.61 -12.68
C SER A 270 -13.98 -12.97 -11.98
N GLU A 271 -15.12 -13.30 -11.37
CA GLU A 271 -15.32 -14.56 -10.65
C GLU A 271 -15.04 -15.80 -11.51
N GLU A 272 -15.29 -15.74 -12.83
CA GLU A 272 -15.06 -16.86 -13.76
C GLU A 272 -13.56 -17.22 -13.91
N ASP A 273 -12.67 -16.26 -13.62
CA ASP A 273 -11.23 -16.50 -13.66
C ASP A 273 -10.74 -17.26 -12.43
N GLN A 274 -11.51 -17.31 -11.34
CA GLN A 274 -11.10 -17.99 -10.10
C GLN A 274 -9.68 -17.57 -9.64
N GLU A 275 -9.29 -16.33 -9.95
CA GLU A 275 -7.99 -15.76 -9.59
C GLU A 275 -8.14 -14.97 -8.28
N ILE A 276 -7.16 -15.15 -7.39
CA ILE A 276 -7.08 -14.32 -6.20
C ILE A 276 -6.47 -12.98 -6.58
N VAL A 277 -7.24 -11.91 -6.40
CA VAL A 277 -6.71 -10.54 -6.48
C VAL A 277 -5.98 -10.23 -5.18
N TRP A 278 -4.65 -10.38 -5.23
CA TRP A 278 -3.78 -10.10 -4.08
C TRP A 278 -3.56 -8.60 -3.89
N ARG A 279 -3.53 -8.20 -2.61
CA ARG A 279 -2.99 -6.91 -2.18
C ARG A 279 -1.51 -7.08 -1.82
N PHE A 280 -0.75 -6.00 -1.91
CA PHE A 280 0.68 -5.98 -1.59
C PHE A 280 0.96 -4.79 -0.68
N MET A 281 1.94 -4.89 0.20
CA MET A 281 2.32 -3.81 1.10
C MET A 281 3.83 -3.71 1.23
N LYS A 282 4.33 -2.48 1.45
CA LYS A 282 5.72 -2.20 1.76
C LYS A 282 5.92 -1.87 3.24
N MET A 283 6.92 -2.49 3.85
CA MET A 283 7.53 -2.05 5.10
C MET A 283 9.04 -1.90 4.94
N ALA A 284 9.67 -1.16 5.84
CA ALA A 284 11.12 -1.02 5.90
C ALA A 284 11.63 -1.09 7.33
N CYS A 285 12.87 -1.51 7.46
CA CYS A 285 13.58 -1.64 8.72
C CYS A 285 15.00 -1.08 8.53
N GLY A 286 15.72 -0.89 9.63
CA GLY A 286 17.17 -0.77 9.58
C GLY A 286 17.66 0.67 9.55
N GLU A 287 18.23 1.12 8.44
CA GLU A 287 18.90 2.42 8.34
C GLU A 287 17.95 3.53 7.85
N ASN A 288 17.20 3.26 6.79
CA ASN A 288 16.55 4.32 6.02
C ASN A 288 15.49 5.08 6.83
N PRO A 289 14.52 4.42 7.51
CA PRO A 289 13.53 5.16 8.28
C PRO A 289 14.15 5.92 9.45
N LYS A 290 15.05 5.28 10.22
CA LYS A 290 15.68 5.96 11.36
C LYS A 290 16.67 7.06 10.97
N GLY A 291 17.25 6.98 9.77
CA GLY A 291 18.13 8.01 9.22
C GLY A 291 17.33 9.27 8.96
N TYR A 292 16.25 9.16 8.17
CA TYR A 292 15.40 10.29 7.83
C TYR A 292 14.70 10.88 9.07
N TYR A 293 13.88 10.10 9.78
CA TYR A 293 13.09 10.65 10.89
C TYR A 293 13.96 11.05 12.08
N GLY A 294 14.91 10.20 12.45
CA GLY A 294 15.75 10.43 13.62
C GLY A 294 16.79 11.50 13.39
N ALA A 295 17.66 11.29 12.39
CA ALA A 295 18.82 12.16 12.21
C ALA A 295 18.45 13.50 11.55
N GLU A 296 17.51 13.52 10.60
CA GLU A 296 17.14 14.75 9.89
C GLU A 296 16.01 15.51 10.58
N LEU A 297 14.98 14.81 11.07
CA LEU A 297 13.77 15.45 11.63
C LEU A 297 13.70 15.45 13.16
N ASN A 298 14.65 14.84 13.87
CA ASN A 298 14.63 14.66 15.33
C ASN A 298 13.29 14.06 15.83
N LYS A 299 12.77 13.09 15.10
CA LYS A 299 11.48 12.41 15.31
C LYS A 299 11.71 10.90 15.43
N MET A 300 10.88 10.20 16.20
CA MET A 300 10.91 8.73 16.21
C MET A 300 10.51 8.18 14.82
N PRO A 301 11.19 7.13 14.30
CA PRO A 301 12.30 6.41 14.90
C PRO A 301 13.66 7.07 14.66
N MET A 302 14.54 7.02 15.67
CA MET A 302 15.99 7.34 15.54
C MET A 302 16.87 6.09 15.75
N THR A 303 16.27 5.01 16.21
CA THR A 303 16.93 3.74 16.52
C THR A 303 16.05 2.59 16.05
N ARG A 304 16.68 1.42 15.84
CA ARG A 304 15.95 0.16 15.59
C ARG A 304 14.98 -0.19 16.72
N LEU A 305 15.27 0.26 17.95
CA LEU A 305 14.37 0.12 19.09
C LEU A 305 13.08 0.93 18.88
N GLY A 306 13.21 2.16 18.38
CA GLY A 306 12.06 3.01 18.02
C GLY A 306 11.25 2.41 16.87
N GLU A 307 11.92 1.86 15.84
CA GLU A 307 11.24 1.15 14.75
C GLU A 307 10.41 -0.02 15.30
N ALA A 308 11.03 -0.89 16.10
CA ALA A 308 10.37 -2.05 16.70
C ALA A 308 9.19 -1.67 17.60
N TYR A 309 9.29 -0.57 18.37
CA TYR A 309 8.18 -0.06 19.17
C TYR A 309 7.02 0.43 18.29
N LEU A 310 7.30 1.19 17.22
CA LEU A 310 6.27 1.63 16.29
C LEU A 310 5.57 0.45 15.60
N PHE A 311 6.33 -0.57 15.17
CA PHE A 311 5.74 -1.81 14.65
C PHE A 311 4.75 -2.43 15.65
N ARG A 312 5.19 -2.65 16.89
CA ARG A 312 4.33 -3.21 17.94
C ARG A 312 3.07 -2.38 18.17
N GLN A 313 3.21 -1.06 18.28
CA GLN A 313 2.09 -0.17 18.54
C GLN A 313 1.00 -0.28 17.45
N TRP A 314 1.40 -0.27 16.19
CA TRP A 314 0.47 -0.37 15.06
C TRP A 314 -0.18 -1.74 14.97
N PHE A 315 0.57 -2.82 15.14
CA PHE A 315 0.01 -4.17 15.10
C PHE A 315 -0.89 -4.48 16.29
N GLU A 316 -0.58 -3.99 17.49
CA GLU A 316 -1.48 -4.06 18.65
C GLU A 316 -2.83 -3.39 18.37
N ASN A 317 -2.82 -2.22 17.74
CA ASN A 317 -4.04 -1.51 17.37
C ASN A 317 -4.82 -2.25 16.29
N ALA A 318 -4.13 -2.77 15.26
CA ALA A 318 -4.75 -3.58 14.22
C ALA A 318 -5.37 -4.88 14.77
N GLN A 319 -4.69 -5.58 15.69
CA GLN A 319 -5.26 -6.77 16.35
C GLN A 319 -6.50 -6.44 17.18
N LYS A 320 -6.51 -5.30 17.89
CA LYS A 320 -7.71 -4.83 18.62
C LYS A 320 -8.87 -4.60 17.68
N LEU A 321 -8.63 -3.94 16.54
CA LEU A 321 -9.67 -3.73 15.53
C LEU A 321 -10.16 -5.05 14.94
N LYS A 322 -9.24 -5.94 14.56
CA LYS A 322 -9.57 -7.27 14.04
C LYS A 322 -10.45 -8.07 15.02
N ARG A 323 -10.11 -8.08 16.31
CA ARG A 323 -10.93 -8.74 17.35
C ARG A 323 -12.33 -8.14 17.43
N LYS A 324 -12.45 -6.80 17.46
CA LYS A 324 -13.76 -6.13 17.45
C LYS A 324 -14.60 -6.50 16.23
N GLN A 325 -13.98 -6.60 15.05
CA GLN A 325 -14.66 -7.05 13.83
C GLN A 325 -15.12 -8.50 13.94
N ASP A 326 -14.27 -9.41 14.43
CA ASP A 326 -14.61 -10.82 14.59
C ASP A 326 -15.75 -11.01 15.61
N ASP A 327 -15.70 -10.31 16.75
CA ASP A 327 -16.76 -10.30 17.78
C ASP A 327 -18.08 -9.75 17.22
N TRP A 328 -18.00 -8.67 16.43
CA TRP A 328 -19.16 -8.09 15.75
C TRP A 328 -19.76 -9.09 14.76
N CYS A 329 -18.95 -9.77 13.95
CA CYS A 329 -19.41 -10.76 12.98
C CYS A 329 -20.13 -11.94 13.63
N ASP A 330 -19.60 -12.45 14.74
CA ASP A 330 -20.25 -13.53 15.50
C ASP A 330 -21.61 -13.08 16.06
N ALA A 331 -21.68 -11.89 16.65
CA ALA A 331 -22.93 -11.34 17.18
C ALA A 331 -23.95 -11.06 16.07
N ALA A 332 -23.52 -10.46 14.96
CA ALA A 332 -24.35 -10.16 13.80
C ALA A 332 -24.90 -11.45 13.16
N GLY A 333 -24.06 -12.48 12.99
CA GLY A 333 -24.50 -13.78 12.46
C GLY A 333 -25.53 -14.49 13.34
N ARG A 334 -25.47 -14.32 14.68
CA ARG A 334 -26.50 -14.82 15.60
C ARG A 334 -27.82 -14.05 15.47
N ILE A 335 -27.76 -12.73 15.35
CA ILE A 335 -28.93 -11.87 15.15
C ILE A 335 -29.58 -12.13 13.79
N GLN A 336 -28.81 -12.26 12.71
CA GLN A 336 -29.34 -12.50 11.36
C GLN A 336 -30.19 -13.77 11.30
N LYS A 337 -29.86 -14.80 12.10
CA LYS A 337 -30.64 -16.04 12.20
C LYS A 337 -32.03 -15.86 12.82
N THR A 338 -32.28 -14.76 13.53
CA THR A 338 -33.60 -14.45 14.10
C THR A 338 -34.50 -13.70 13.12
N PHE A 339 -33.99 -13.30 11.95
CA PHE A 339 -34.78 -12.59 10.95
C PHE A 339 -35.79 -13.55 10.30
N PRO A 340 -36.95 -13.04 9.87
CA PRO A 340 -37.91 -13.86 9.14
C PRO A 340 -37.27 -14.40 7.86
N LYS A 341 -37.42 -15.71 7.60
CA LYS A 341 -36.90 -16.37 6.40
C LYS A 341 -37.79 -16.12 5.17
N ASP A 342 -39.08 -15.95 5.41
CA ASP A 342 -40.10 -15.76 4.39
C ASP A 342 -40.83 -14.43 4.65
N GLY A 343 -40.71 -13.48 3.72
CA GLY A 343 -41.37 -12.17 3.77
C GLY A 343 -40.45 -11.00 4.13
N PRO A 344 -40.97 -9.75 4.07
CA PRO A 344 -40.20 -8.55 4.33
C PRO A 344 -39.79 -8.44 5.81
N VAL A 345 -38.60 -7.90 6.05
CA VAL A 345 -38.10 -7.61 7.40
C VAL A 345 -38.81 -6.39 7.96
N ASP A 346 -39.57 -6.57 9.04
CA ASP A 346 -40.16 -5.46 9.80
C ASP A 346 -39.12 -4.90 10.78
N GLU A 347 -38.52 -3.76 10.42
CA GLU A 347 -37.47 -3.11 11.21
C GLU A 347 -37.89 -2.77 12.65
N ALA A 348 -39.19 -2.60 12.90
CA ALA A 348 -39.72 -2.32 14.25
C ALA A 348 -39.72 -3.56 15.16
N LYS A 349 -39.55 -4.76 14.60
CA LYS A 349 -39.64 -6.04 15.33
C LYS A 349 -38.32 -6.78 15.46
N ILE A 350 -37.27 -6.35 14.77
CA ILE A 350 -35.95 -7.00 14.82
C ILE A 350 -35.04 -6.36 15.87
N THR A 351 -34.24 -7.20 16.53
CA THR A 351 -33.12 -6.73 17.35
C THR A 351 -31.92 -6.49 16.46
N ARG A 352 -31.16 -5.41 16.69
CA ARG A 352 -29.94 -5.06 15.94
C ARG A 352 -28.82 -4.67 16.90
N LEU A 353 -27.58 -4.75 16.43
CA LEU A 353 -26.41 -4.31 17.20
C LEU A 353 -26.44 -2.80 17.42
N SER A 354 -25.87 -2.33 18.53
CA SER A 354 -25.82 -0.90 18.87
C SER A 354 -24.81 -0.12 18.03
N GLU A 355 -23.76 -0.79 17.55
CA GLU A 355 -22.66 -0.18 16.80
C GLU A 355 -22.50 -0.85 15.43
N PRO A 356 -22.08 -0.09 14.39
CA PRO A 356 -21.82 -0.64 13.06
C PRO A 356 -20.58 -1.53 13.08
N TYR A 357 -20.36 -2.23 11.96
CA TYR A 357 -19.12 -2.99 11.78
C TYR A 357 -17.90 -2.09 12.06
N PRO A 358 -16.97 -2.49 12.94
CA PRO A 358 -15.84 -1.65 13.33
C PRO A 358 -14.87 -1.43 12.16
N GLU A 359 -14.71 -0.18 11.76
CA GLU A 359 -13.81 0.24 10.67
C GLU A 359 -12.87 1.36 11.12
N ASP A 360 -11.63 1.30 10.65
CA ASP A 360 -10.63 2.36 10.80
C ASP A 360 -9.76 2.36 9.55
N LEU A 361 -9.84 3.44 8.78
CA LEU A 361 -9.10 3.60 7.53
C LEU A 361 -7.58 3.48 7.73
N GLN A 362 -7.04 3.93 8.87
CA GLN A 362 -5.61 3.87 9.13
C GLN A 362 -5.11 2.44 9.37
N LEU A 363 -5.98 1.56 9.88
CA LEU A 363 -5.64 0.19 10.27
C LEU A 363 -6.10 -0.86 9.26
N GLU A 364 -6.93 -0.49 8.30
CA GLU A 364 -7.57 -1.40 7.34
C GLU A 364 -6.55 -2.33 6.66
N SER A 365 -5.50 -1.78 6.04
CA SER A 365 -4.46 -2.59 5.37
C SER A 365 -3.69 -3.51 6.32
N LEU A 366 -3.48 -3.10 7.59
CA LEU A 366 -2.82 -3.94 8.59
C LEU A 366 -3.73 -5.06 9.09
N VAL A 367 -5.04 -4.80 9.24
CA VAL A 367 -6.01 -5.84 9.54
C VAL A 367 -6.08 -6.86 8.40
N ALA A 368 -6.08 -6.39 7.14
CA ALA A 368 -6.03 -7.27 5.98
C ALA A 368 -4.75 -8.13 5.97
N LEU A 369 -3.60 -7.56 6.35
CA LEU A 369 -2.34 -8.30 6.53
C LEU A 369 -2.44 -9.37 7.63
N LEU A 370 -3.01 -9.04 8.79
CA LEU A 370 -3.26 -10.01 9.88
C LEU A 370 -4.25 -11.11 9.48
N ARG A 371 -5.14 -10.84 8.52
CA ARG A 371 -6.03 -11.84 7.89
C ARG A 371 -5.37 -12.61 6.74
N LYS A 372 -4.07 -12.42 6.49
CA LYS A 372 -3.29 -13.05 5.40
C LYS A 372 -3.81 -12.70 3.99
N GLN A 373 -4.41 -11.53 3.84
CA GLN A 373 -4.99 -11.06 2.57
C GLN A 373 -4.02 -10.18 1.76
N VAL A 374 -2.86 -9.85 2.34
CA VAL A 374 -1.84 -8.94 1.81
C VAL A 374 -0.48 -9.63 1.78
N ASN A 375 0.21 -9.57 0.64
CA ASN A 375 1.60 -10.02 0.52
C ASN A 375 2.56 -8.91 0.96
N LEU A 376 3.18 -9.08 2.12
CA LEU A 376 4.09 -8.09 2.68
C LEU A 376 5.51 -8.19 2.08
N ASN A 377 6.03 -7.05 1.61
CA ASN A 377 7.37 -6.90 1.07
C ASN A 377 8.16 -5.97 1.98
N VAL A 378 9.31 -6.43 2.47
CA VAL A 378 10.06 -5.73 3.51
C VAL A 378 11.46 -5.38 3.03
N HIS A 379 11.78 -4.09 3.01
CA HIS A 379 13.16 -3.63 2.85
C HIS A 379 13.93 -3.88 4.15
N CYS A 380 14.99 -4.70 4.08
CA CYS A 380 15.91 -4.94 5.21
C CYS A 380 17.34 -5.22 4.72
N TYR A 381 18.34 -4.81 5.52
CA TYR A 381 19.76 -4.95 5.14
C TYR A 381 20.56 -5.90 6.02
N LEU A 382 20.50 -5.75 7.35
CA LEU A 382 21.44 -6.39 8.28
C LEU A 382 20.82 -7.56 9.07
N PRO A 383 21.64 -8.48 9.64
CA PRO A 383 21.18 -9.62 10.42
C PRO A 383 20.13 -9.29 11.49
N GLN A 384 20.38 -8.27 12.31
CA GLN A 384 19.47 -7.84 13.38
C GLN A 384 18.13 -7.29 12.87
N ASP A 385 18.11 -6.79 11.63
CA ASP A 385 16.90 -6.28 11.00
C ASP A 385 15.97 -7.43 10.59
N PHE A 386 16.55 -8.51 10.03
CA PHE A 386 15.81 -9.74 9.74
C PHE A 386 15.33 -10.42 11.03
N GLU A 387 16.19 -10.50 12.06
CA GLU A 387 15.83 -11.06 13.37
C GLU A 387 14.58 -10.36 13.92
N ALA A 388 14.61 -9.03 13.98
CA ALA A 388 13.50 -8.24 14.50
C ALA A 388 12.23 -8.43 13.68
N MET A 389 12.31 -8.36 12.34
CA MET A 389 11.12 -8.50 11.49
C MET A 389 10.51 -9.90 11.54
N VAL A 390 11.34 -10.95 11.52
CA VAL A 390 10.86 -12.33 11.70
C VAL A 390 10.23 -12.49 13.08
N HIS A 391 10.84 -11.96 14.13
CA HIS A 391 10.23 -11.98 15.47
C HIS A 391 8.87 -11.26 15.48
N HIS A 392 8.74 -10.07 14.92
CA HIS A 392 7.46 -9.37 14.82
C HIS A 392 6.40 -10.16 14.05
N SER A 393 6.79 -10.86 12.97
CA SER A 393 5.87 -11.72 12.21
C SER A 393 5.32 -12.87 13.05
N LEU A 394 6.13 -13.45 13.94
CA LEU A 394 5.73 -14.49 14.87
C LEU A 394 4.91 -13.94 16.05
N GLU A 395 5.29 -12.77 16.57
CA GLU A 395 4.62 -12.07 17.68
C GLU A 395 3.17 -11.70 17.32
N PHE A 396 2.94 -11.16 16.11
CA PHE A 396 1.63 -10.68 15.68
C PHE A 396 0.89 -11.59 14.70
N ASP A 397 1.53 -12.69 14.28
CA ASP A 397 1.01 -13.63 13.29
C ASP A 397 0.65 -13.00 11.95
N PHE A 398 1.62 -12.36 11.28
CA PHE A 398 1.52 -11.96 9.87
C PHE A 398 2.56 -12.68 9.02
N ASP A 399 2.34 -12.75 7.71
CA ASP A 399 3.23 -13.43 6.78
C ASP A 399 4.13 -12.41 6.05
N ILE A 400 5.37 -12.81 5.79
CA ILE A 400 6.32 -12.05 4.98
C ILE A 400 6.42 -12.76 3.62
N ALA A 401 6.16 -12.04 2.54
CA ALA A 401 6.29 -12.57 1.18
C ALA A 401 7.72 -12.44 0.66
N ALA A 402 8.36 -11.29 0.91
CA ALA A 402 9.72 -11.04 0.44
C ALA A 402 10.53 -10.11 1.36
N PHE A 403 11.84 -10.37 1.42
CA PHE A 403 12.83 -9.38 1.84
C PHE A 403 13.51 -8.76 0.61
N HIS A 404 13.59 -7.43 0.60
CA HIS A 404 14.12 -6.62 -0.49
C HIS A 404 15.48 -6.02 -0.14
N HIS A 405 16.35 -5.97 -1.15
CA HIS A 405 17.80 -5.72 -1.10
C HIS A 405 18.56 -6.78 -0.32
N ALA A 406 18.12 -7.02 0.92
CA ALA A 406 18.45 -8.19 1.70
C ALA A 406 19.96 -8.46 1.80
N LEU A 407 20.77 -7.40 1.91
CA LEU A 407 22.22 -7.43 1.66
C LEU A 407 22.97 -8.48 2.48
N SER A 408 22.52 -8.74 3.72
CA SER A 408 23.15 -9.72 4.62
C SER A 408 22.29 -10.97 4.86
N ALA A 409 21.25 -11.22 4.05
CA ALA A 409 20.36 -12.37 4.25
C ALA A 409 21.11 -13.72 4.16
N TRP A 410 22.19 -13.78 3.36
CA TRP A 410 23.05 -14.95 3.24
C TRP A 410 23.72 -15.38 4.56
N GLN A 411 23.87 -14.45 5.52
CA GLN A 411 24.46 -14.73 6.84
C GLN A 411 23.46 -15.38 7.79
N VAL A 412 22.16 -15.27 7.51
CA VAL A 412 21.09 -15.58 8.47
C VAL A 412 19.98 -16.48 7.91
N PRO A 413 20.30 -17.53 7.11
CA PRO A 413 19.26 -18.40 6.55
C PRO A 413 18.41 -19.07 7.64
N ASP A 414 18.99 -19.41 8.80
CA ASP A 414 18.28 -20.06 9.89
C ASP A 414 17.32 -19.11 10.61
N ILE A 415 17.63 -17.81 10.63
CA ILE A 415 16.70 -16.78 11.12
C ILE A 415 15.50 -16.69 10.19
N ILE A 416 15.74 -16.60 8.87
CA ILE A 416 14.70 -16.46 7.86
C ILE A 416 13.79 -17.69 7.84
N LYS A 417 14.35 -18.90 7.97
CA LYS A 417 13.59 -20.17 8.02
C LYS A 417 12.66 -20.31 9.23
N ARG A 418 12.77 -19.46 10.26
CA ARG A 418 11.82 -19.46 11.39
C ARG A 418 10.48 -18.82 11.03
N ALA A 419 10.38 -18.07 9.94
CA ALA A 419 9.11 -17.54 9.48
C ALA A 419 8.13 -18.67 9.09
N LYS A 420 6.83 -18.41 9.21
CA LYS A 420 5.77 -19.41 8.90
C LYS A 420 5.66 -19.72 7.40
N THR A 421 6.16 -18.82 6.55
CA THR A 421 6.06 -18.89 5.10
C THR A 421 7.44 -18.92 4.45
N ASN A 422 7.50 -19.44 3.22
CA ASN A 422 8.69 -19.28 2.39
C ASN A 422 8.84 -17.80 2.00
N ILE A 423 9.98 -17.21 2.36
CA ILE A 423 10.30 -15.81 2.06
C ILE A 423 11.17 -15.74 0.82
N THR A 424 10.75 -14.93 -0.16
CA THR A 424 11.59 -14.62 -1.32
C THR A 424 12.68 -13.62 -0.93
N ILE A 425 13.93 -13.88 -1.31
CA ILE A 425 15.04 -12.96 -1.11
C ILE A 425 15.33 -12.24 -2.42
N ALA A 426 14.95 -10.97 -2.52
CA ALA A 426 15.24 -10.12 -3.65
C ALA A 426 16.47 -9.27 -3.32
N THR A 427 17.60 -9.58 -3.92
CA THR A 427 18.84 -8.80 -3.74
C THR A 427 19.17 -8.01 -5.00
N PHE A 428 20.09 -7.06 -4.88
CA PHE A 428 20.60 -6.36 -6.06
C PHE A 428 21.27 -7.36 -6.98
N ALA A 429 21.05 -7.23 -8.29
CA ALA A 429 21.92 -7.85 -9.27
C ALA A 429 23.30 -7.20 -9.14
N GLY A 430 24.18 -7.79 -8.33
CA GLY A 430 25.55 -7.35 -8.18
C GLY A 430 26.29 -7.45 -9.51
N LYS A 431 27.26 -6.56 -9.70
CA LYS A 431 28.43 -6.87 -10.52
C LYS A 431 29.42 -7.64 -9.67
#